data_AF-A0A524P0J6-F1
#
_entry.id   AF-A0A524P0J6-F1
#
_cell.length_a   1.000
_cell.length_b   1.000
_cell.length_c   1.000
_cell.angle_alpha   90.00
_cell.angle_beta   90.00
_cell.angle_gamma   90.00
#
_symmetry.space_group_name_H-M   'P 1'
#
loop_
_entity.id
_entity.type
_entity.pdbx_description
1 polymer ?
#
loop_
_entity_poly.entity_id
_entity_poly.type
_entity_poly.pdbx_seq_one_letter_code
_entity_poly.pdbx_strand_id
1 'polypeptide(L)' 'DQYIPGVPRVLVGNKIDLTDERVVSRSEGLAMAQKYGAKYYETSAKTAENLNPIFKDLNDDLVKLHVFHQRPDLPKY' A
#
# COMPACT_ATOMS: atom_id res chain seq x y z
N ASP A 1 -4.44 17.44 0.55
CA ASP A 1 -3.60 16.24 0.32
C ASP A 1 -3.24 16.12 -1.15
N GLN A 2 -1.95 16.27 -1.46
CA GLN A 2 -1.46 16.39 -2.83
C GLN A 2 -1.14 15.01 -3.39
N TYR A 3 -1.95 14.52 -4.33
CA TYR A 3 -1.59 13.37 -5.14
C TYR A 3 -0.31 13.69 -5.92
N ILE A 4 0.73 12.87 -5.76
CA ILE A 4 1.98 12.98 -6.52
C ILE A 4 1.96 11.87 -7.59
N PRO A 5 1.80 12.22 -8.88
CA PRO A 5 1.81 11.24 -9.96
C PRO A 5 3.11 10.44 -9.99
N GLY A 6 3.00 9.14 -10.26
CA GLY A 6 4.17 8.26 -10.43
C GLY A 6 4.83 7.78 -9.13
N VAL A 7 4.40 8.24 -7.94
CA VAL A 7 4.92 7.74 -6.66
C VAL A 7 4.03 6.60 -6.14
N PRO A 8 4.56 5.37 -5.94
CA PRO A 8 3.80 4.28 -5.35
C PRO A 8 3.30 4.64 -3.94
N ARG A 9 2.05 4.32 -3.65
CA ARG A 9 1.39 4.67 -2.38
C ARG A 9 0.61 3.50 -1.81
N VAL A 10 0.70 3.37 -0.50
CA VAL A 10 -0.02 2.36 0.29
C VAL A 10 -0.67 3.06 1.47
N LEU A 11 -1.95 2.82 1.69
CA LEU A 11 -2.68 3.16 2.90
C LEU A 11 -2.68 1.94 3.83
N VAL A 12 -2.32 2.14 5.09
CA VAL A 12 -2.20 1.04 6.07
C VAL A 12 -3.15 1.26 7.22
N GLY A 13 -4.14 0.37 7.36
CA GLY A 13 -4.96 0.23 8.55
C GLY A 13 -4.19 -0.56 9.60
N ASN A 14 -3.42 0.12 10.44
CA ASN A 14 -2.59 -0.53 11.45
C ASN A 14 -3.38 -0.84 12.74
N LYS A 15 -2.78 -1.65 13.62
CA LYS A 15 -3.31 -2.07 14.94
C LYS A 15 -4.51 -3.03 14.86
N ILE A 16 -4.56 -3.92 13.88
CA ILE A 16 -5.66 -4.89 13.75
C ILE A 16 -5.75 -5.90 14.90
N ASP A 17 -4.72 -5.97 15.75
CA ASP A 17 -4.76 -6.74 17.01
C ASP A 17 -5.79 -6.20 18.02
N LEU A 18 -6.22 -4.94 17.89
CA LEU A 18 -7.24 -4.33 18.73
C LEU A 18 -8.63 -4.49 18.11
N THR A 19 -9.10 -5.74 17.96
CA THR A 19 -10.38 -6.04 17.29
C THR A 19 -11.58 -5.39 17.95
N ASP A 20 -11.60 -5.35 19.29
CA ASP A 20 -12.72 -4.82 20.07
C ASP A 20 -12.75 -3.28 20.11
N GLU A 21 -11.62 -2.64 19.77
CA GLU A 21 -11.49 -1.18 19.67
C GLU A 21 -11.59 -0.70 18.21
N ARG A 22 -12.06 -1.55 17.28
CA ARG A 22 -12.16 -1.19 15.88
C ARG A 22 -13.18 -0.06 15.68
N VAL A 23 -12.67 1.09 15.23
CA VAL A 23 -13.48 2.26 14.88
C VAL A 23 -13.56 2.55 13.38
N VAL A 24 -12.70 1.92 12.57
CA VAL A 24 -12.71 2.04 11.11
C VAL A 24 -12.92 0.66 10.50
N SER A 25 -13.95 0.52 9.68
CA SER A 25 -14.21 -0.71 8.95
C SER A 25 -13.22 -0.92 7.81
N ARG A 26 -13.02 -2.17 7.41
CA ARG A 26 -12.19 -2.51 6.24
C ARG A 26 -12.69 -1.83 4.96
N SER A 27 -14.01 -1.73 4.79
CA SER A 27 -14.63 -1.06 3.63
C SER A 27 -14.33 0.43 3.58
N GLU A 28 -14.33 1.13 4.71
CA GLU A 28 -13.97 2.56 4.77
C GLU A 28 -12.50 2.77 4.42
N GLY A 29 -11.61 1.93 4.95
CA GLY A 29 -10.19 1.95 4.62
C GLY A 29 -9.93 1.72 3.12
N LEU A 30 -10.62 0.73 2.53
CA LEU A 30 -10.56 0.45 1.09
C LEU A 30 -11.07 1.63 0.25
N ALA A 31 -12.22 2.20 0.61
CA ALA A 31 -12.78 3.35 -0.09
C ALA A 31 -11.85 4.56 -0.04
N MET A 32 -11.20 4.79 1.10
CA MET A 32 -10.20 5.84 1.25
C MET A 32 -8.96 5.58 0.39
N ALA A 33 -8.44 4.36 0.36
CA ALA A 33 -7.31 4.01 -0.49
C ALA A 33 -7.62 4.22 -1.97
N GLN A 34 -8.82 3.83 -2.43
CA GLN A 34 -9.29 4.06 -3.80
C GLN A 34 -9.37 5.55 -4.14
N LYS A 35 -9.96 6.38 -3.27
CA LYS A 35 -10.02 7.85 -3.43
C LYS A 35 -8.63 8.45 -3.65
N TYR A 36 -7.62 7.82 -3.06
CA TYR A 36 -6.25 8.27 -3.07
C TYR A 36 -5.36 7.61 -4.13
N GLY A 37 -5.88 6.63 -4.89
CA GLY A 37 -5.08 5.85 -5.83
C GLY A 37 -3.97 5.05 -5.15
N ALA A 38 -4.21 4.56 -3.92
CA ALA A 38 -3.27 3.78 -3.12
C ALA A 38 -3.72 2.32 -2.98
N LYS A 39 -2.78 1.41 -2.77
CA LYS A 39 -3.08 0.06 -2.28
C LYS A 39 -3.52 0.13 -0.82
N TYR A 40 -4.25 -0.87 -0.32
CA TYR A 40 -4.69 -0.93 1.07
C TYR A 40 -4.26 -2.24 1.73
N TYR A 41 -3.72 -2.14 2.95
CA TYR A 41 -3.40 -3.30 3.78
C TYR A 41 -3.84 -3.04 5.22
N GLU A 42 -4.17 -4.12 5.92
CA GLU A 42 -4.44 -4.13 7.34
C GLU A 42 -3.28 -4.83 8.06
N THR A 43 -2.69 -4.20 9.08
CA THR A 43 -1.50 -4.71 9.77
C THR A 43 -1.62 -4.66 11.28
N SER A 44 -0.81 -5.46 11.94
CA SER A 44 -0.40 -5.18 13.30
C SER A 44 1.12 -5.11 13.38
N ALA A 45 1.63 -3.91 13.62
CA ALA A 45 3.03 -3.73 13.92
C ALA A 45 3.47 -4.45 15.21
N LYS A 46 2.53 -4.68 16.14
CA LYS A 46 2.77 -5.35 17.43
C LYS A 46 2.97 -6.86 17.26
N THR A 47 2.17 -7.50 16.42
CA THR A 47 2.25 -8.95 16.18
C THR A 47 3.04 -9.30 14.92
N ALA A 48 3.61 -8.30 14.24
CA ALA A 48 4.27 -8.40 12.94
C ALA A 48 3.36 -8.93 11.81
N GLU A 49 2.05 -8.84 11.97
CA GLU A 49 1.09 -9.29 10.97
C GLU A 49 1.08 -8.35 9.76
N ASN A 50 1.19 -8.95 8.57
CA ASN A 50 1.14 -8.30 7.25
C ASN A 50 2.21 -7.24 6.97
N LEU A 51 3.28 -7.16 7.78
CA LEU A 51 4.39 -6.22 7.52
C LEU A 51 5.19 -6.62 6.27
N ASN A 52 5.62 -7.89 6.18
CA ASN A 52 6.46 -8.36 5.07
C ASN A 52 5.80 -8.17 3.69
N PRO A 53 4.51 -8.53 3.48
CA PRO A 53 3.83 -8.29 2.22
C PRO A 53 3.83 -6.82 1.79
N ILE A 54 3.63 -5.87 2.72
CA ILE A 54 3.57 -4.44 2.39
C ILE A 54 4.92 -3.93 1.90
N PHE A 55 5.99 -4.23 2.64
CA PHE A 55 7.31 -3.75 2.26
C PHE A 55 7.79 -4.41 0.98
N LYS A 56 7.46 -5.69 0.76
CA LYS A 56 7.75 -6.38 -0.49
C LYS A 56 7.02 -5.74 -1.66
N ASP A 57 5.70 -5.54 -1.56
CA ASP A 57 4.90 -5.00 -2.66
C ASP A 57 5.27 -3.54 -2.97
N LEU A 58 5.59 -2.74 -1.96
CA LEU A 58 6.09 -1.38 -2.15
C LEU A 58 7.46 -1.38 -2.85
N ASN A 59 8.36 -2.28 -2.45
CA ASN A 59 9.67 -2.41 -3.10
C ASN A 59 9.52 -2.86 -4.56
N ASP A 60 8.67 -3.84 -4.83
CA ASP A 60 8.40 -4.32 -6.19
C ASP A 60 7.83 -3.20 -7.08
N ASP A 61 6.93 -2.36 -6.56
CA ASP A 61 6.40 -1.21 -7.31
C ASP A 61 7.49 -0.16 -7.59
N LEU A 62 8.36 0.12 -6.63
CA LEU A 62 9.47 1.06 -6.79
C LEU A 62 10.48 0.57 -7.83
N VAL A 63 10.85 -0.71 -7.79
CA VAL A 63 11.75 -1.32 -8.78
C VAL A 63 11.12 -1.28 -10.17
N LYS A 64 9.84 -1.62 -10.31
CA LYS A 64 9.13 -1.54 -11.59
C LYS A 64 9.12 -0.11 -12.15
N LEU A 65 8.85 0.88 -11.30
CA LEU A 65 8.88 2.28 -11.70
C LEU A 65 10.28 2.70 -12.17
N HIS A 66 11.32 2.33 -11.42
CA HIS A 66 12.71 2.62 -11.76
C HIS A 66 13.12 2.01 -13.10
N VAL A 67 12.83 0.72 -13.30
CA VAL A 67 13.12 0.00 -14.54
C VAL A 67 12.35 0.64 -15.70
N PHE A 68 11.07 0.94 -15.53
CA PHE A 68 10.26 1.57 -16.57
C PHE A 68 10.81 2.94 -17.00
N HIS A 69 11.28 3.76 -16.05
CA HIS A 69 11.88 5.05 -16.38
C HIS A 69 13.24 4.93 -17.09
N GLN A 70 14.05 3.92 -16.75
CA GLN A 70 15.36 3.73 -17.38
C GLN A 70 15.30 2.97 -18.71
N ARG A 71 14.31 2.10 -18.87
CA ARG A 71 14.18 1.16 -20.00
C ARG A 71 12.72 1.07 -20.47
N PRO A 72 12.18 2.16 -21.06
CA PRO A 72 10.81 2.16 -21.57
C PRO A 72 10.61 1.23 -22.78
N ASP A 73 11.71 0.77 -23.38
CA ASP A 73 11.77 -0.17 -24.51
C ASP A 73 11.44 -1.62 -24.12
N LEU A 74 11.49 -1.96 -22.84
CA LEU A 74 11.22 -3.32 -22.38
C LEU A 74 9.71 -3.61 -22.28
N PRO A 75 9.26 -4.84 -22.60
CA PRO A 75 7.86 -5.22 -22.43
C PRO A 75 7.40 -5.04 -20.99
N LYS A 76 6.23 -4.43 -20.80
CA LYS A 76 5.55 -4.44 -19.50
C LYS A 76 5.06 -5.86 -19.25
N TYR A 77 5.60 -6.52 -18.22
CA TYR A 77 5.14 -7.83 -17.75
C TYR A 77 3.66 -7.78 -17.34
#